data_AF-A0A956I0H0-F1
#
_entry.id   AF-A0A956I0H0-F1
#
_cell.length_a   1.000
_cell.length_b   1.000
_cell.length_c   1.000
_cell.angle_alpha   90.00
_cell.angle_beta   90.00
_cell.angle_gamma   90.00
#
_symmetry.space_group_name_H-M   'P 1'
#
loop_
_entity.id
_entity.type
_entity.pdbx_description
1 polymer ?
#
loop_
_entity_poly.entity_id
_entity_poly.type
_entity_poly.pdbx_seq_one_letter_code
_entity_poly.pdbx_strand_id
1 'polypeptide(L)'
;MPVRHIVRRGDSCSSLALRHGLAPDTIWEHPDNDGLRSTRSHMDVLAEGDVIVIPDKRITPVSVATDRTHRFRRRGVPMRFTIHLYDTQGRPYASVPFVLEVDGNRCTIEGVTDGDGKIDCFLPNDSRAGELRFGEGEVRSLRLGHLEPIETVEGVQQRLSNLGFPCLGDGGEMGRATMAALMRFQRWAELDVSGVIDDATKDELRACYEDPNHLRERFERT
;
A
#
# COMPACT_ATOMS: atom_id res chain seq x y z
N MET A 1 5.98 22.91 -19.16
CA MET A 1 4.52 22.86 -19.33
C MET A 1 4.02 21.62 -18.61
N PRO A 2 2.85 21.67 -17.94
CA PRO A 2 2.26 20.50 -17.31
C PRO A 2 2.17 19.33 -18.29
N VAL A 3 2.56 18.14 -17.83
CA VAL A 3 2.57 16.93 -18.64
C VAL A 3 1.34 16.11 -18.30
N ARG A 4 0.63 15.62 -19.32
CA ARG A 4 -0.44 14.62 -19.14
C ARG A 4 0.19 13.24 -19.22
N HIS A 5 0.17 12.49 -18.13
CA HIS A 5 0.70 11.13 -18.06
C HIS A 5 -0.46 10.13 -18.10
N ILE A 6 -0.36 9.13 -18.98
CA ILE A 6 -1.29 8.00 -19.00
C ILE A 6 -0.72 6.95 -18.05
N VAL A 7 -1.44 6.68 -16.97
CA VAL A 7 -1.08 5.71 -15.93
C VAL A 7 -0.87 4.35 -16.58
N ARG A 8 0.28 3.76 -16.27
CA ARG A 8 0.63 2.39 -16.65
C ARG A 8 0.63 1.52 -15.40
N ARG A 9 0.58 0.21 -15.60
CA ARG A 9 0.76 -0.78 -14.53
C ARG A 9 1.99 -0.44 -13.68
N GLY A 10 1.80 -0.39 -12.35
CA GLY A 10 2.85 -0.02 -11.38
C GLY A 10 3.02 1.48 -11.12
N ASP A 11 2.27 2.35 -11.82
CA ASP A 11 2.26 3.79 -11.52
C ASP A 11 1.31 4.12 -10.37
N SER A 12 1.82 4.90 -9.44
CA SER A 12 1.09 5.59 -8.37
C SER A 12 1.41 7.10 -8.37
N CYS A 13 0.55 7.95 -7.79
CA CYS A 13 0.84 9.38 -7.69
C CYS A 13 2.18 9.64 -6.98
N SER A 14 2.46 8.90 -5.90
CA SER A 14 3.72 8.96 -5.18
C SER A 14 4.92 8.62 -6.06
N SER A 15 4.82 7.57 -6.88
CA SER A 15 5.91 7.20 -7.79
C SER A 15 6.13 8.24 -8.90
N LEU A 16 5.05 8.82 -9.43
CA LEU A 16 5.10 9.89 -10.44
C LEU A 16 5.71 11.16 -9.85
N ALA A 17 5.27 11.56 -8.66
CA ALA A 17 5.82 12.69 -7.92
C ALA A 17 7.33 12.55 -7.72
N LEU A 18 7.77 11.36 -7.33
CA LEU A 18 9.18 11.07 -7.16
C LEU A 18 9.98 11.26 -8.46
N ARG A 19 9.50 10.68 -9.58
CA ARG A 19 10.14 10.79 -10.91
C ARG A 19 10.23 12.23 -11.40
N HIS A 20 9.21 13.04 -11.12
CA HIS A 20 9.15 14.45 -11.54
C HIS A 20 9.72 15.43 -10.50
N GLY A 21 10.18 14.95 -9.35
CA GLY A 21 10.77 15.78 -8.30
C GLY A 21 9.77 16.70 -7.60
N LEU A 22 8.52 16.25 -7.48
CA LEU A 22 7.40 16.94 -6.85
C LEU A 22 6.96 16.21 -5.57
N ALA A 23 6.13 16.87 -4.76
CA ALA A 23 5.40 16.19 -3.69
C ALA A 23 4.14 15.51 -4.26
N PRO A 24 3.71 14.35 -3.74
CA PRO A 24 2.51 13.65 -4.21
C PRO A 24 1.27 14.55 -4.17
N ASP A 25 1.09 15.31 -3.09
CA ASP A 25 -0.03 16.25 -2.95
C ASP A 25 -0.04 17.33 -4.04
N THR A 26 1.15 17.78 -4.48
CA THR A 26 1.25 18.77 -5.57
C THR A 26 0.70 18.26 -6.89
N ILE A 27 0.84 16.95 -7.16
CA ILE A 27 0.23 16.31 -8.31
C ILE A 27 -1.24 16.04 -8.03
N TRP A 28 -1.55 15.34 -6.92
CA TRP A 28 -2.90 14.91 -6.59
C TRP A 28 -3.88 16.07 -6.51
N GLU A 29 -3.49 17.18 -5.87
CA GLU A 29 -4.34 18.35 -5.65
C GLU A 29 -4.38 19.32 -6.84
N HIS A 30 -3.72 19.00 -7.94
CA HIS A 30 -3.76 19.85 -9.14
C HIS A 30 -5.20 19.94 -9.69
N PRO A 31 -5.73 21.14 -10.03
CA PRO A 31 -7.11 21.32 -10.48
C PRO A 31 -7.48 20.42 -11.68
N ASP A 32 -6.56 20.22 -12.62
CA ASP A 32 -6.81 19.36 -13.78
C ASP A 32 -6.96 17.86 -13.44
N ASN A 33 -6.70 17.47 -12.19
CA ASN A 33 -6.88 16.11 -11.67
C ASN A 33 -8.19 15.93 -10.90
N ASP A 34 -9.05 16.95 -10.79
CA ASP A 34 -10.33 16.88 -10.06
C ASP A 34 -11.22 15.72 -10.54
N GLY A 35 -11.26 15.49 -11.86
CA GLY A 35 -12.00 14.36 -12.45
C GLY A 35 -11.46 13.01 -11.99
N LEU A 36 -10.14 12.84 -11.95
CA LEU A 36 -9.50 11.61 -11.49
C LEU A 36 -9.77 11.38 -10.00
N ARG A 37 -9.59 12.42 -9.18
CA ARG A 37 -9.84 12.37 -7.72
C ARG A 37 -11.29 12.03 -7.37
N SER A 38 -12.24 12.41 -8.22
CA SER A 38 -13.66 12.08 -8.01
C SER A 38 -13.95 10.59 -8.24
N THR A 39 -13.08 9.86 -8.93
CA THR A 39 -13.25 8.43 -9.26
C THR A 39 -12.38 7.50 -8.42
N ARG A 40 -11.34 8.02 -7.77
CA ARG A 40 -10.34 7.24 -7.04
C ARG A 40 -10.38 7.59 -5.56
N SER A 41 -10.45 6.58 -4.69
CA SER A 41 -10.50 6.76 -3.24
C SER A 41 -9.17 7.22 -2.63
N HIS A 42 -8.04 6.97 -3.31
CA HIS A 42 -6.71 7.30 -2.80
C HIS A 42 -5.73 7.64 -3.92
N MET A 43 -4.77 8.55 -3.65
CA MET A 43 -3.82 9.05 -4.65
C MET A 43 -2.90 7.97 -5.26
N ASP A 44 -2.67 6.90 -4.52
CA ASP A 44 -1.80 5.80 -4.94
C ASP A 44 -2.54 4.58 -5.49
N VAL A 45 -3.86 4.67 -5.67
CA VAL A 45 -4.70 3.62 -6.29
C VAL A 45 -5.17 4.13 -7.65
N LEU A 46 -4.28 4.08 -8.64
CA LEU A 46 -4.56 4.51 -10.02
C LEU A 46 -4.78 3.27 -10.91
N ALA A 47 -5.71 3.32 -11.87
CA ALA A 47 -5.84 2.25 -12.86
C ALA A 47 -5.06 2.57 -14.13
N GLU A 48 -4.62 1.51 -14.82
CA GLU A 48 -4.07 1.64 -16.16
C GLU A 48 -5.04 2.37 -17.10
N GLY A 49 -4.52 3.35 -17.84
CA GLY A 49 -5.31 4.22 -18.72
C GLY A 49 -5.83 5.51 -18.07
N ASP A 50 -5.80 5.63 -16.74
CA ASP A 50 -6.09 6.91 -16.08
C ASP A 50 -5.15 8.01 -16.61
N VAL A 51 -5.65 9.24 -16.69
CA VAL A 51 -4.82 10.39 -17.08
C VAL A 51 -4.61 11.28 -15.87
N ILE A 52 -3.35 11.45 -15.48
CA ILE A 52 -2.94 12.33 -14.38
C ILE A 52 -2.05 13.45 -14.91
N VAL A 53 -2.38 14.68 -14.56
CA VAL A 53 -1.66 15.89 -14.92
C VAL A 53 -0.56 16.14 -13.89
N ILE A 54 0.67 16.28 -14.38
CA ILE A 54 1.86 16.53 -13.58
C ILE A 54 2.31 17.97 -13.84
N PRO A 55 2.22 18.88 -12.85
CA PRO A 55 2.58 20.27 -13.04
C PRO A 55 4.08 20.47 -13.23
N ASP A 56 4.46 21.66 -13.72
CA ASP A 56 5.86 22.05 -13.80
C ASP A 56 6.47 22.21 -12.40
N LYS A 57 7.72 21.75 -12.26
CA LYS A 57 8.50 21.98 -11.06
C LYS A 57 8.79 23.48 -10.90
N ARG A 58 8.24 24.07 -9.84
CA ARG A 58 8.56 25.46 -9.47
C ARG A 58 9.95 25.50 -8.83
N ILE A 59 10.87 26.23 -9.45
CA ILE A 59 12.21 26.43 -8.92
C ILE A 59 12.17 27.57 -7.90
N THR A 60 12.49 27.25 -6.65
CA THR A 60 12.69 28.27 -5.60
C THR A 60 14.19 28.56 -5.50
N PRO A 61 14.66 29.74 -5.94
CA PRO A 61 16.06 30.10 -5.77
C PRO A 61 16.38 30.28 -4.27
N VAL A 62 17.53 29.79 -3.84
CA VAL A 62 18.04 29.98 -2.48
C VAL A 62 19.39 30.68 -2.58
N SER A 63 19.49 31.88 -2.01
CA SER A 63 20.76 32.61 -1.92
C SER A 63 21.57 32.07 -0.74
N VAL A 64 22.80 31.66 -1.02
CA VAL A 64 23.73 31.15 0.00
C VAL A 64 25.08 31.84 -0.16
N ALA A 65 25.83 31.96 0.94
CA ALA A 65 27.16 32.56 0.92
C ALA A 65 28.15 31.71 0.09
N THR A 66 28.97 32.35 -0.74
CA THR A 66 30.09 31.69 -1.42
C THR A 66 31.16 31.27 -0.39
N ASP A 67 32.01 30.31 -0.76
CA ASP A 67 33.12 29.82 0.08
C ASP A 67 32.71 29.12 1.40
N ARG A 68 31.43 28.73 1.53
CA ARG A 68 30.93 27.90 2.63
C ARG A 68 30.24 26.64 2.10
N THR A 69 30.34 25.55 2.87
CA THR A 69 29.59 24.33 2.61
C THR A 69 28.17 24.47 3.12
N HIS A 70 27.19 24.27 2.23
CA HIS A 70 25.76 24.30 2.55
C HIS A 70 25.17 22.89 2.43
N ARG A 71 24.32 22.51 3.39
CA ARG A 71 23.59 21.24 3.36
C ARG A 71 22.16 21.47 2.90
N PHE A 72 21.84 20.98 1.71
CA PHE A 72 20.46 20.95 1.21
C PHE A 72 19.86 19.57 1.48
N ARG A 73 18.71 19.53 2.16
CA ARG A 73 17.96 18.28 2.38
C ARG A 73 16.73 18.30 1.48
N ARG A 74 16.63 17.34 0.54
CA ARG A 74 15.40 17.11 -0.20
C ARG A 74 14.32 16.70 0.80
N ARG A 75 13.22 17.45 0.86
CA ARG A 75 12.01 17.01 1.54
C ARG A 75 11.32 15.97 0.65
N GLY A 76 11.71 14.71 0.78
CA GLY A 76 10.88 13.61 0.29
C GLY A 76 9.70 13.46 1.23
N VAL A 77 8.48 13.32 0.70
CA VAL A 77 7.34 12.87 1.51
C VAL A 77 7.51 11.36 1.65
N PRO A 78 7.80 10.80 2.83
CA PRO A 78 7.83 9.34 2.97
C PRO A 78 6.41 8.77 2.85
N MET A 79 6.26 7.55 2.32
CA MET A 79 4.96 6.88 2.30
C MET A 79 4.68 6.35 3.70
N ARG A 80 3.45 6.52 4.17
CA ARG A 80 3.00 5.84 5.39
C ARG A 80 2.66 4.40 5.04
N PHE A 81 3.28 3.45 5.72
CA PHE A 81 3.03 2.02 5.60
C PHE A 81 2.35 1.52 6.87
N THR A 82 1.26 0.77 6.70
CA THR A 82 0.52 0.18 7.81
C THR A 82 0.17 -1.27 7.49
N ILE A 83 0.46 -2.16 8.44
CA ILE A 83 0.11 -3.59 8.36
C ILE A 83 -0.28 -4.09 9.75
N HIS A 84 -1.27 -4.98 9.83
CA HIS A 84 -1.61 -5.72 11.05
C HIS A 84 -1.20 -7.18 10.89
N LEU A 85 -0.59 -7.76 11.93
CA LEU A 85 -0.09 -9.12 11.93
C LEU A 85 -0.96 -9.97 12.85
N TYR A 86 -1.58 -11.00 12.28
CA TYR A 86 -2.37 -12.00 12.99
C TYR A 86 -1.82 -13.41 12.73
N ASP A 87 -1.97 -14.29 13.72
CA ASP A 87 -1.69 -15.72 13.60
C ASP A 87 -2.84 -16.46 12.87
N THR A 88 -2.70 -17.78 12.69
CA THR A 88 -3.70 -18.61 12.01
C THR A 88 -5.02 -18.76 12.77
N GLN A 89 -5.06 -18.37 14.04
CA GLN A 89 -6.23 -18.35 14.91
C GLN A 89 -6.82 -16.94 15.03
N GLY A 90 -6.27 -15.95 14.31
CA GLY A 90 -6.74 -14.57 14.36
C GLY A 90 -6.23 -13.77 15.56
N ARG A 91 -5.29 -14.31 16.34
CA ARG A 91 -4.70 -13.57 17.46
C ARG A 91 -3.63 -12.62 16.94
N PRO A 92 -3.62 -11.35 17.38
CA PRO A 92 -2.60 -10.41 16.94
C PRO A 92 -1.22 -10.84 17.45
N TYR A 93 -0.19 -10.63 16.65
CA TYR A 93 1.21 -10.66 17.11
C TYR A 93 1.48 -9.39 17.91
N ALA A 94 0.89 -9.29 19.11
CA ALA A 94 0.94 -8.11 19.95
C ALA A 94 2.27 -7.98 20.71
N SER A 95 2.85 -6.77 20.75
CA SER A 95 4.12 -6.51 21.45
C SER A 95 5.29 -7.41 21.01
N VAL A 96 5.31 -7.78 19.73
CA VAL A 96 6.29 -8.68 19.12
C VAL A 96 7.37 -7.87 18.41
N PRO A 97 8.68 -8.17 18.63
CA PRO A 97 9.74 -7.50 17.91
C PRO A 97 9.67 -7.83 16.41
N PHE A 98 9.95 -6.84 15.57
CA PHE A 98 10.00 -6.99 14.13
C PHE A 98 11.21 -6.25 13.51
N VAL A 99 11.62 -6.74 12.35
CA VAL A 99 12.58 -6.11 11.44
C VAL A 99 11.97 -6.10 10.04
N LEU A 100 11.78 -4.93 9.47
CA LEU A 100 11.35 -4.73 8.10
C LEU A 100 12.55 -4.26 7.26
N GLU A 101 13.04 -5.13 6.40
CA GLU A 101 14.09 -4.82 5.43
C GLU A 101 13.45 -4.50 4.09
N VAL A 102 13.81 -3.35 3.50
CA VAL A 102 13.19 -2.83 2.27
C VAL A 102 14.24 -2.65 1.18
N ASP A 103 13.91 -3.11 -0.03
CA ASP A 103 14.72 -3.05 -1.24
C ASP A 103 16.18 -3.49 -1.04
N GLY A 104 16.42 -4.63 -0.40
CA GLY A 104 17.78 -5.16 -0.17
C GLY A 104 18.57 -4.31 0.84
N ASN A 105 17.95 -4.00 1.97
CA ASN A 105 18.51 -3.25 3.11
C ASN A 105 18.84 -1.77 2.81
N ARG A 106 18.22 -1.19 1.78
CA ARG A 106 18.26 0.27 1.55
C ARG A 106 17.57 1.04 2.66
N CYS A 107 16.56 0.42 3.27
CA CYS A 107 15.89 0.91 4.46
C CYS A 107 15.60 -0.29 5.37
N THR A 108 15.97 -0.16 6.64
CA THR A 108 15.66 -1.15 7.67
C THR A 108 14.92 -0.45 8.78
N ILE A 109 13.76 -0.99 9.16
CA ILE A 109 12.97 -0.51 10.28
C ILE A 109 12.88 -1.62 11.31
N GLU A 110 13.37 -1.32 12.50
CA GLU A 110 13.26 -2.20 13.66
C GLU A 110 12.25 -1.60 14.63
N GLY A 111 11.46 -2.47 15.26
CA GLY A 111 10.47 -2.02 16.21
C GLY A 111 9.78 -3.17 16.92
N VAL A 112 8.69 -2.81 17.59
CA VAL A 112 7.80 -3.76 18.26
C VAL A 112 6.40 -3.42 17.78
N THR A 113 5.61 -4.43 17.43
CA THR A 113 4.19 -4.24 17.10
C THR A 113 3.43 -3.70 18.31
N ASP A 114 2.34 -2.98 18.10
CA ASP A 114 1.50 -2.52 19.20
C ASP A 114 0.65 -3.65 19.82
N GLY A 115 -0.27 -3.30 20.71
CA GLY A 115 -1.18 -4.25 21.36
C GLY A 115 -2.12 -4.98 20.40
N ASP A 116 -2.33 -4.44 19.19
CA ASP A 116 -3.22 -4.99 18.17
C ASP A 116 -2.41 -5.65 17.02
N GLY A 117 -1.10 -5.84 17.22
CA GLY A 117 -0.22 -6.45 16.22
C GLY A 117 0.07 -5.55 15.02
N LYS A 118 -0.13 -4.23 15.15
CA LYS A 118 0.06 -3.25 14.09
C LYS A 118 1.51 -2.80 13.99
N ILE A 119 1.95 -2.58 12.76
CA ILE A 119 3.14 -1.80 12.40
C ILE A 119 2.67 -0.55 11.64
N ASP A 120 3.11 0.62 12.08
CA ASP A 120 2.82 1.91 11.46
C ASP A 120 4.13 2.69 11.33
N CYS A 121 4.65 2.79 10.11
CA CYS A 121 5.97 3.39 9.88
C CYS A 121 6.03 4.13 8.55
N PHE A 122 7.14 4.82 8.33
CA PHE A 122 7.38 5.61 7.14
C PHE A 122 8.45 4.94 6.27
N LEU A 123 8.11 4.65 5.02
CA LEU A 123 9.01 4.08 4.04
C LEU A 123 9.39 5.11 2.95
N PRO A 124 10.54 4.96 2.29
CA PRO A 124 10.85 5.70 1.07
C PRO A 124 9.74 5.53 0.01
N ASN A 125 9.38 6.58 -0.73
CA ASN A 125 8.31 6.52 -1.74
C ASN A 125 8.60 5.59 -2.93
N ASP A 126 9.86 5.24 -3.16
CA ASP A 126 10.28 4.28 -4.17
C ASP A 126 10.31 2.83 -3.68
N SER A 127 9.92 2.57 -2.44
CA SER A 127 9.92 1.21 -1.88
C SER A 127 9.04 0.26 -2.70
N ARG A 128 9.61 -0.86 -3.15
CA ARG A 128 8.94 -1.84 -4.01
C ARG A 128 8.76 -3.21 -3.37
N ALA A 129 9.72 -3.62 -2.55
CA ALA A 129 9.67 -4.91 -1.88
C ALA A 129 10.22 -4.81 -0.47
N GLY A 130 9.67 -5.62 0.43
CA GLY A 130 10.22 -5.75 1.77
C GLY A 130 10.13 -7.18 2.31
N GLU A 131 11.07 -7.53 3.18
CA GLU A 131 10.99 -8.72 4.03
C GLU A 131 10.71 -8.26 5.45
N LEU A 132 9.53 -8.64 5.96
CA LEU A 132 9.15 -8.42 7.33
C LEU A 132 9.42 -9.68 8.14
N ARG A 133 10.33 -9.58 9.10
CA ARG A 133 10.67 -10.64 10.06
C ARG A 133 10.09 -10.28 11.41
N PHE A 134 9.44 -11.20 12.09
CA PHE A 134 8.82 -10.95 13.39
C PHE A 134 8.73 -12.23 14.22
N GLY A 135 8.54 -12.07 15.53
CA GLY A 135 8.36 -13.20 16.45
C GLY A 135 9.55 -14.15 16.49
N GLU A 136 9.28 -15.44 16.64
CA GLU A 136 10.30 -16.51 16.76
C GLU A 136 10.82 -17.00 15.39
N GLY A 137 10.80 -16.15 14.36
CA GLY A 137 11.34 -16.48 13.03
C GLY A 137 10.34 -16.45 11.89
N GLU A 138 9.17 -15.83 12.08
CA GLU A 138 8.21 -15.62 11.00
C GLU A 138 8.79 -14.65 9.96
N VAL A 139 8.58 -14.96 8.68
CA VAL A 139 9.02 -14.11 7.56
C VAL A 139 7.87 -13.88 6.60
N ARG A 140 7.65 -12.63 6.23
CA ARG A 140 6.61 -12.20 5.30
C ARG A 140 7.19 -11.32 4.21
N SER A 141 7.10 -11.78 2.97
CA SER A 141 7.45 -10.97 1.80
C SER A 141 6.32 -9.99 1.47
N LEU A 142 6.66 -8.72 1.33
CA LEU A 142 5.75 -7.61 1.07
C LEU A 142 6.04 -7.02 -0.31
N ARG A 143 5.00 -6.74 -1.09
CA ARG A 143 5.07 -5.85 -2.25
C ARG A 143 4.60 -4.47 -1.83
N LEU A 144 5.47 -3.47 -1.99
CA LEU A 144 5.29 -2.12 -1.48
C LEU A 144 5.07 -1.12 -2.64
N GLY A 145 4.33 -0.05 -2.35
CA GLY A 145 4.23 1.14 -3.20
C GLY A 145 3.28 1.06 -4.41
N HIS A 146 2.69 -0.10 -4.73
CA HIS A 146 1.65 -0.21 -5.76
C HIS A 146 0.52 -1.13 -5.31
N LEU A 147 -0.69 -0.57 -5.20
CA LEU A 147 -1.91 -1.32 -4.93
C LEU A 147 -2.84 -1.15 -6.13
N GLU A 148 -3.06 -2.23 -6.86
CA GLU A 148 -3.98 -2.23 -8.00
C GLU A 148 -5.42 -1.92 -7.54
N PRO A 149 -6.27 -1.31 -8.39
CA PRO A 149 -7.66 -1.10 -8.08
C PRO A 149 -8.36 -2.39 -7.66
N ILE A 150 -9.27 -2.31 -6.69
CA ILE A 150 -10.01 -3.49 -6.18
C ILE A 150 -10.90 -4.16 -7.22
N GLU A 151 -11.18 -3.47 -8.33
CA GLU A 151 -11.90 -4.05 -9.48
C GLU A 151 -11.04 -5.03 -10.30
N THR A 152 -9.74 -5.08 -10.06
CA THR A 152 -8.83 -6.02 -10.73
C THR A 152 -8.58 -7.23 -9.84
N VAL A 153 -8.37 -8.41 -10.46
CA VAL A 153 -8.03 -9.65 -9.73
C VAL A 153 -6.76 -9.47 -8.88
N GLU A 154 -5.76 -8.77 -9.42
CA GLU A 154 -4.53 -8.48 -8.69
C GLU A 154 -4.74 -7.54 -7.50
N GLY A 155 -5.59 -6.52 -7.64
CA GLY A 155 -5.94 -5.62 -6.54
C GLY A 155 -6.65 -6.36 -5.40
N VAL A 156 -7.45 -7.37 -5.72
CA VAL A 156 -8.06 -8.28 -4.72
C VAL A 156 -7.01 -9.19 -4.09
N GLN A 157 -6.14 -9.84 -4.88
CA GLN A 157 -5.06 -10.69 -4.37
C GLN A 157 -4.12 -9.95 -3.42
N GLN A 158 -3.76 -8.71 -3.77
CA GLN A 158 -2.90 -7.85 -2.96
C GLN A 158 -3.57 -7.54 -1.60
N ARG A 159 -4.85 -7.14 -1.60
CA ARG A 159 -5.60 -6.88 -0.36
C ARG A 159 -5.80 -8.14 0.48
N LEU A 160 -6.20 -9.26 -0.12
CA LEU A 160 -6.31 -10.55 0.56
C LEU A 160 -5.00 -10.94 1.24
N SER A 161 -3.90 -10.84 0.51
CA SER A 161 -2.58 -11.20 1.04
C SER A 161 -2.14 -10.26 2.16
N ASN A 162 -2.46 -8.97 2.05
CA ASN A 162 -2.22 -7.99 3.12
C ASN A 162 -3.04 -8.27 4.38
N LEU A 163 -4.24 -8.87 4.25
CA LEU A 163 -5.11 -9.28 5.36
C LEU A 163 -4.81 -10.69 5.90
N GLY A 164 -3.73 -11.35 5.44
CA GLY A 164 -3.36 -12.69 5.92
C GLY A 164 -3.98 -13.85 5.12
N PHE A 165 -4.52 -13.58 3.94
CA PHE A 165 -5.01 -14.57 2.98
C PHE A 165 -4.08 -14.67 1.77
N PRO A 166 -2.88 -15.29 1.92
CA PRO A 166 -1.84 -15.26 0.90
C PRO A 166 -2.29 -15.92 -0.41
N CYS A 167 -2.24 -15.17 -1.51
CA CYS A 167 -2.58 -15.64 -2.86
C CYS A 167 -1.80 -14.93 -3.98
N LEU A 168 -0.73 -14.22 -3.65
CA LEU A 168 0.09 -13.46 -4.62
C LEU A 168 0.79 -14.31 -5.70
N GLY A 169 0.84 -15.64 -5.54
CA GLY A 169 1.47 -16.56 -6.48
C GLY A 169 0.74 -16.70 -7.82
N ASP A 170 -0.54 -16.33 -7.88
CA ASP A 170 -1.35 -16.45 -9.10
C ASP A 170 -1.22 -15.22 -10.03
N GLY A 171 -0.44 -14.20 -9.66
CA GLY A 171 0.03 -13.16 -10.58
C GLY A 171 -1.04 -12.34 -11.30
N GLY A 172 -2.21 -12.13 -10.69
CA GLY A 172 -3.36 -11.45 -11.30
C GLY A 172 -4.34 -12.36 -12.02
N GLU A 173 -4.13 -13.67 -12.01
CA GLU A 173 -5.07 -14.66 -12.55
C GLU A 173 -5.94 -15.29 -11.46
N MET A 174 -7.15 -15.75 -11.81
CA MET A 174 -8.02 -16.53 -10.91
C MET A 174 -7.54 -17.97 -10.77
N GLY A 175 -6.39 -18.16 -10.12
CA GLY A 175 -5.79 -19.47 -9.84
C GLY A 175 -6.35 -20.16 -8.60
N ARG A 176 -5.82 -21.36 -8.31
CA ARG A 176 -6.24 -22.18 -7.17
C ARG A 176 -5.94 -21.52 -5.83
N ALA A 177 -4.83 -20.80 -5.71
CA ALA A 177 -4.46 -20.14 -4.46
C ALA A 177 -5.40 -18.95 -4.18
N THR A 178 -5.77 -18.20 -5.22
CA THR A 178 -6.73 -17.08 -5.15
C THR A 178 -8.11 -17.57 -4.74
N MET A 179 -8.61 -18.62 -5.38
CA MET A 179 -9.88 -19.27 -5.03
C MET A 179 -9.89 -19.72 -3.56
N ALA A 180 -8.83 -20.39 -3.10
CA ALA A 180 -8.72 -20.86 -1.72
C ALA A 180 -8.63 -19.71 -0.71
N ALA A 181 -7.91 -18.63 -1.05
CA ALA A 181 -7.83 -17.42 -0.23
C ALA A 181 -9.17 -16.71 -0.14
N LEU A 182 -9.92 -16.59 -1.25
CA LEU A 182 -11.26 -16.03 -1.29
C LEU A 182 -12.23 -16.83 -0.42
N MET A 183 -12.25 -18.16 -0.55
CA MET A 183 -13.12 -19.01 0.28
C MET A 183 -12.80 -18.89 1.77
N ARG A 184 -11.52 -18.80 2.13
CA ARG A 184 -11.11 -18.56 3.52
C ARG A 184 -11.55 -17.19 4.01
N PHE A 185 -11.36 -16.15 3.20
CA PHE A 185 -11.75 -14.79 3.53
C PHE A 185 -13.27 -14.66 3.67
N GLN A 186 -14.05 -15.17 2.71
CA GLN A 186 -15.51 -15.17 2.75
C GLN A 186 -16.03 -15.91 3.98
N ARG A 187 -15.47 -17.08 4.30
CA ARG A 187 -15.84 -17.82 5.51
C ARG A 187 -15.52 -17.03 6.78
N TRP A 188 -14.33 -16.43 6.85
CA TRP A 188 -13.92 -15.59 7.98
C TRP A 188 -14.79 -14.33 8.10
N ALA A 189 -15.23 -13.77 6.97
CA ALA A 189 -16.10 -12.60 6.91
C ALA A 189 -17.60 -12.94 6.98
N GLU A 190 -17.97 -14.20 7.21
CA GLU A 190 -19.36 -14.69 7.25
C GLU A 190 -20.17 -14.37 5.98
N LEU A 191 -19.51 -14.33 4.82
CA LEU A 191 -20.11 -14.18 3.50
C LEU A 191 -20.48 -15.54 2.91
N ASP A 192 -21.24 -15.53 1.82
CA ASP A 192 -21.43 -16.74 1.01
C ASP A 192 -20.08 -17.22 0.46
N VAL A 193 -19.77 -18.49 0.69
CA VAL A 193 -18.45 -19.08 0.38
C VAL A 193 -18.44 -19.57 -1.06
N SER A 194 -18.50 -18.63 -2.00
CA SER A 194 -18.52 -18.87 -3.44
C SER A 194 -17.13 -19.10 -4.05
N GLY A 195 -16.10 -18.53 -3.41
CA GLY A 195 -14.74 -18.41 -3.95
C GLY A 195 -14.61 -17.45 -5.14
N VAL A 196 -15.67 -16.69 -5.44
CA VAL A 196 -15.72 -15.73 -6.54
C VAL A 196 -15.50 -14.31 -6.01
N ILE A 197 -14.92 -13.45 -6.84
CA ILE A 197 -14.82 -12.01 -6.57
C ILE A 197 -16.16 -11.35 -6.93
N ASP A 198 -17.09 -11.35 -5.99
CA ASP A 198 -18.38 -10.63 -6.10
C ASP A 198 -18.33 -9.27 -5.40
N ASP A 199 -19.38 -8.46 -5.58
CA ASP A 199 -19.45 -7.12 -4.99
C ASP A 199 -19.43 -7.17 -3.46
N ALA A 200 -20.09 -8.14 -2.83
CA ALA A 200 -20.06 -8.33 -1.38
C ALA A 200 -18.63 -8.60 -0.87
N THR A 201 -17.89 -9.46 -1.57
CA THR A 201 -16.49 -9.77 -1.24
C THR A 201 -15.60 -8.56 -1.43
N LYS A 202 -15.75 -7.79 -2.52
CA LYS A 202 -14.98 -6.55 -2.75
C LYS A 202 -15.28 -5.49 -1.70
N ASP A 203 -16.55 -5.28 -1.35
CA ASP A 203 -16.95 -4.27 -0.38
C ASP A 203 -16.43 -4.61 1.02
N GLU A 204 -16.54 -5.86 1.43
CA GLU A 204 -16.02 -6.33 2.71
C GLU A 204 -14.48 -6.27 2.77
N LEU A 205 -13.81 -6.65 1.67
CA LEU A 205 -12.36 -6.56 1.55
C LEU A 205 -11.89 -5.10 1.60
N ARG A 206 -12.65 -4.17 0.99
CA ARG A 206 -12.39 -2.74 1.07
C ARG A 206 -12.55 -2.25 2.50
N ALA A 207 -13.64 -2.59 3.18
CA ALA A 207 -13.89 -2.21 4.57
C ALA A 207 -12.77 -2.71 5.50
N CYS A 208 -12.38 -3.97 5.42
CA CYS A 208 -11.28 -4.54 6.21
C CYS A 208 -9.93 -3.88 5.94
N TYR A 209 -9.69 -3.41 4.71
CA TYR A 209 -8.43 -2.78 4.32
C TYR A 209 -8.38 -1.29 4.67
N GLU A 210 -9.50 -0.58 4.57
CA GLU A 210 -9.60 0.87 4.83
C GLU A 210 -9.86 1.19 6.30
N ASP A 211 -10.56 0.32 7.04
CA ASP A 211 -10.86 0.49 8.46
C ASP A 211 -10.26 -0.65 9.32
N PRO A 212 -9.14 -0.39 10.03
CA PRO A 212 -8.53 -1.34 10.95
C PRO A 212 -9.46 -1.84 12.07
N ASN A 213 -10.42 -1.03 12.52
CA ASN A 213 -11.34 -1.42 13.58
C ASN A 213 -12.34 -2.46 13.07
N HIS A 214 -12.76 -2.36 11.81
CA HIS A 214 -13.65 -3.33 11.17
C HIS A 214 -13.04 -4.73 11.12
N LEU A 215 -11.72 -4.80 10.84
CA LEU A 215 -10.96 -6.06 10.88
C LEU A 215 -10.90 -6.65 12.30
N ARG A 216 -10.66 -5.80 13.30
CA ARG A 216 -10.54 -6.19 14.71
C ARG A 216 -11.87 -6.69 15.29
N GLU A 217 -12.97 -5.97 15.07
CA GLU A 217 -14.29 -6.35 15.57
C GLU A 217 -14.73 -7.73 15.06
N ARG A 218 -14.31 -8.14 13.87
CA ARG A 218 -14.57 -9.49 13.35
C ARG A 218 -13.77 -10.56 14.08
N PHE A 219 -12.51 -10.31 14.42
CA PHE A 219 -11.71 -11.25 15.22
C PHE A 219 -12.26 -11.42 16.64
N GLU A 220 -12.86 -10.38 17.23
CA GLU A 220 -13.48 -10.46 18.56
C GLU A 220 -14.80 -11.26 18.59
N ARG A 221 -15.42 -11.52 17.42
CA ARG A 221 -16.68 -12.27 17.29
C ARG A 221 -16.51 -13.77 16.99
N THR A 222 -15.29 -14.20 16.66
CA THR A 222 -14.97 -15.59 16.27
C THR A 222 -14.45 -16.39 17.47
#